data_AF-A0A559LIQ0-F1
#
_entry.id   AF-A0A559LIQ0-F1
#
_cell.length_a   1.000
_cell.length_b   1.000
_cell.length_c   1.000
_cell.angle_alpha   90.00
_cell.angle_beta   90.00
_cell.angle_gamma   90.00
#
_symmetry.space_group_name_H-M   'P 1'
#
loop_
_entity.id
_entity.type
_entity.pdbx_description
1 polymer ?
#
loop_
_entity_poly.entity_id
_entity_poly.type
_entity_poly.pdbx_seq_one_letter_code
_entity_poly.pdbx_strand_id
1 'polypeptide(L)'
;MIRHALLLKDFLEDLWYKQKSEWEGLVLRGKKSGSEMPLCLRDENKLEERDWAIISLFNEVLQHFEHVLITLEGDGQQRKRKEGYIGAYGCLWDTLLGYEYLLGKIEVYKAAAHRYPDPEHFKVNINLYWKKLNKYYSRLDETPVYYAAIAPHPAYRWGYFEDVWADRPDWIQTAKSLVEELYRSYYEPRIISRD
;
A
#
# COMPACT_ATOMS: atom_id res chain seq x y z
N MET A 1 -13.66 -4.02 3.48
CA MET A 1 -14.29 -3.71 4.78
C MET A 1 -14.33 -2.21 5.06
N ILE A 2 -13.20 -1.49 5.07
CA ILE A 2 -13.18 -0.03 5.36
C ILE A 2 -14.07 0.78 4.42
N ARG A 3 -13.93 0.63 3.09
CA ARG A 3 -14.79 1.33 2.11
C ARG A 3 -16.28 1.11 2.36
N HIS A 4 -16.66 -0.10 2.75
CA HIS A 4 -18.06 -0.41 3.03
C HIS A 4 -18.55 0.27 4.32
N ALA A 5 -17.72 0.31 5.37
CA ALA A 5 -18.03 1.06 6.58
C ALA A 5 -18.21 2.56 6.29
N LEU A 6 -17.35 3.15 5.45
CA LEU A 6 -17.48 4.56 5.03
C LEU A 6 -18.76 4.82 4.23
N LEU A 7 -19.14 3.91 3.32
CA LEU A 7 -20.41 4.01 2.58
C LEU A 7 -21.64 3.93 3.49
N LEU A 8 -21.53 3.24 4.63
CA LEU A 8 -22.60 3.06 5.58
C LEU A 8 -22.55 4.05 6.75
N LYS A 9 -21.66 5.05 6.73
CA LYS A 9 -21.46 5.99 7.85
C LYS A 9 -22.79 6.53 8.40
N ASP A 10 -23.56 7.22 7.56
CA ASP A 10 -24.82 7.86 7.97
C ASP A 10 -25.83 6.84 8.53
N PHE A 11 -25.94 5.69 7.86
CA PHE A 11 -26.80 4.61 8.31
C PHE A 11 -26.37 4.06 9.68
N LEU A 12 -25.07 3.87 9.91
CA LEU A 12 -24.53 3.35 11.15
C LEU A 12 -24.71 4.34 12.30
N GLU A 13 -24.54 5.63 12.05
CA GLU A 13 -24.78 6.68 13.04
C GLU A 13 -26.27 6.75 13.43
N ASP A 14 -27.17 6.75 12.44
CA ASP A 14 -28.62 6.72 12.68
C ASP A 14 -29.05 5.47 13.43
N LEU A 15 -28.53 4.31 13.02
CA LEU A 15 -28.80 3.03 13.67
C LEU A 15 -28.36 3.07 15.14
N TRP A 16 -27.18 3.62 15.41
CA TRP A 16 -26.66 3.75 16.77
C TRP A 16 -27.59 4.59 17.65
N TYR A 17 -28.02 5.78 17.19
CA TYR A 17 -28.94 6.63 17.94
C TYR A 17 -30.28 5.95 18.19
N LYS A 18 -30.84 5.30 17.17
CA LYS A 18 -32.11 4.57 17.28
C LYS A 18 -32.01 3.46 18.32
N GLN A 19 -30.98 2.61 18.23
CA GLN A 19 -30.80 1.49 19.13
C GLN A 19 -30.49 1.93 20.57
N LYS A 20 -29.71 3.00 20.74
CA LYS A 20 -29.45 3.58 22.06
C LYS A 20 -30.73 4.10 22.70
N SER A 21 -31.53 4.86 21.96
CA SER A 21 -32.81 5.39 22.45
C SER A 21 -33.80 4.27 22.82
N GLU A 22 -33.89 3.23 21.99
CA GLU A 22 -34.70 2.03 22.27
C GLU A 22 -34.26 1.34 23.57
N TRP A 23 -32.94 1.18 23.78
CA TRP A 23 -32.38 0.59 24.99
C TRP A 23 -32.67 1.42 26.24
N GLU A 24 -32.41 2.71 26.21
CA GLU A 24 -32.71 3.64 27.30
C GLU A 24 -34.20 3.61 27.65
N GLY A 25 -35.07 3.55 26.65
CA GLY A 25 -36.51 3.39 26.84
C GLY A 25 -36.92 2.07 27.49
N LEU A 26 -36.16 0.97 27.32
CA LEU A 26 -36.38 -0.29 28.02
C LEU A 26 -35.90 -0.23 29.48
N VAL A 27 -34.78 0.47 29.73
CA VAL A 27 -34.27 0.71 31.09
C VAL A 27 -35.27 1.53 31.90
N LEU A 28 -35.79 2.62 31.33
CA LEU A 28 -36.81 3.47 31.98
C LEU A 28 -38.11 2.72 32.29
N ARG A 29 -38.45 1.71 31.49
CA ARG A 29 -39.62 0.83 31.72
C ARG A 29 -39.34 -0.33 32.68
N GLY A 30 -38.14 -0.42 33.25
CA GLY A 30 -37.72 -1.50 34.14
C GLY A 30 -37.58 -2.87 33.45
N LYS A 31 -37.55 -2.91 32.11
CA LYS A 31 -37.43 -4.16 31.32
C LYS A 31 -35.98 -4.61 31.12
N LYS A 32 -35.02 -3.70 31.31
CA LYS A 32 -33.59 -3.93 31.16
C LYS A 32 -32.82 -3.18 32.25
N SER A 33 -31.64 -3.68 32.60
CA SER A 33 -30.70 -2.93 33.44
C SER A 33 -29.82 -2.00 32.60
N GLY A 34 -29.50 -0.82 33.12
CA GLY A 34 -28.49 0.06 32.52
C GLY A 34 -27.10 -0.59 32.50
N SER A 35 -26.77 -1.41 33.50
CA SER A 35 -25.48 -2.13 33.57
C SER A 35 -25.31 -3.20 32.48
N GLU A 36 -26.42 -3.67 31.90
CA GLU A 36 -26.43 -4.67 30.83
C GLU A 36 -26.28 -4.06 29.44
N MET A 37 -26.05 -2.75 29.32
CA MET A 37 -25.95 -2.08 28.04
C MET A 37 -24.86 -2.70 27.15
N PRO A 38 -25.21 -3.12 25.91
CA PRO A 38 -24.25 -3.63 24.94
C PRO A 38 -23.11 -2.65 24.70
N LEU A 39 -21.88 -3.16 24.58
CA LEU A 39 -20.68 -2.35 24.40
C LEU A 39 -20.82 -1.36 23.23
N CYS A 40 -21.36 -1.82 22.09
CA CYS A 40 -21.54 -0.99 20.90
C CYS A 40 -22.51 0.19 21.07
N LEU A 41 -23.34 0.21 22.13
CA LEU A 41 -24.29 1.30 22.41
C LEU A 41 -23.79 2.27 23.49
N ARG A 42 -22.64 1.97 24.10
CA ARG A 42 -22.04 2.85 25.11
C ARG A 42 -21.40 4.06 24.43
N ASP A 43 -21.42 5.19 25.11
CA ASP A 43 -20.90 6.46 24.58
C ASP A 43 -19.41 6.37 24.24
N GLU A 44 -18.62 5.72 25.10
CA GLU A 44 -17.18 5.54 24.89
C GLU A 44 -16.80 4.70 23.66
N ASN A 45 -17.77 3.96 23.08
CA ASN A 45 -17.55 3.12 21.90
C ASN A 45 -18.27 3.65 20.66
N LYS A 46 -18.88 4.83 20.76
CA LYS A 46 -19.48 5.50 19.61
C LYS A 46 -18.39 6.08 18.74
N LEU A 47 -18.44 5.80 17.44
CA LEU A 47 -17.55 6.47 16.49
C LEU A 47 -17.94 7.94 16.36
N GLU A 48 -16.98 8.82 16.60
CA GLU A 48 -17.12 10.25 16.41
C GLU A 48 -16.61 10.68 15.01
N GLU A 49 -16.84 11.94 14.65
CA GLU A 49 -16.34 12.50 13.38
C GLU A 49 -14.82 12.33 13.25
N ARG A 50 -14.09 12.44 14.36
CA ARG A 50 -12.65 12.19 14.41
C ARG A 50 -12.31 10.75 14.01
N ASP A 51 -13.05 9.75 14.51
CA ASP A 51 -12.79 8.35 14.21
C ASP A 51 -13.06 8.05 12.73
N TRP A 52 -14.14 8.60 12.18
CA TRP A 52 -14.45 8.49 10.76
C TRP A 52 -13.38 9.15 9.88
N ALA A 53 -12.83 10.30 10.30
CA ALA A 53 -11.71 10.93 9.61
C ALA A 53 -10.45 10.05 9.64
N ILE A 54 -10.15 9.38 10.76
CA ILE A 54 -9.06 8.41 10.87
C ILE A 54 -9.30 7.22 9.92
N ILE A 55 -10.50 6.64 9.93
CA ILE A 55 -10.87 5.51 9.06
C ILE A 55 -10.72 5.90 7.58
N SER A 56 -11.13 7.12 7.22
CA SER A 56 -11.02 7.66 5.86
C SER A 56 -9.55 7.82 5.44
N LEU A 57 -8.71 8.37 6.30
CA LEU A 57 -7.26 8.48 6.05
C LEU A 57 -6.61 7.11 5.82
N PHE A 58 -6.92 6.11 6.65
CA PHE A 58 -6.39 4.77 6.45
C PHE A 58 -6.87 4.16 5.14
N ASN A 59 -8.12 4.41 4.74
CA ASN A 59 -8.62 3.99 3.43
C ASN A 59 -7.79 4.60 2.28
N GLU A 60 -7.50 5.91 2.36
CA GLU A 60 -6.69 6.61 1.35
C GLU A 60 -5.26 6.05 1.26
N VAL A 61 -4.60 5.85 2.41
CA VAL A 61 -3.25 5.27 2.44
C VAL A 61 -3.25 3.85 1.85
N LEU A 62 -4.23 3.02 2.22
CA LEU A 62 -4.33 1.63 1.78
C LEU A 62 -4.66 1.51 0.28
N GLN A 63 -5.32 2.50 -0.33
CA GLN A 63 -5.59 2.50 -1.76
C GLN A 63 -4.30 2.49 -2.60
N HIS A 64 -3.23 3.13 -2.15
CA HIS A 64 -1.93 3.05 -2.83
C HIS A 64 -1.40 1.62 -2.86
N PHE A 65 -1.55 0.88 -1.75
CA PHE A 65 -1.14 -0.52 -1.66
C PHE A 65 -2.00 -1.42 -2.54
N GLU A 66 -3.32 -1.23 -2.51
CA GLU A 66 -4.27 -1.95 -3.35
C GLU A 66 -3.94 -1.76 -4.84
N HIS A 67 -3.64 -0.52 -5.27
CA HIS A 67 -3.27 -0.24 -6.66
C HIS A 67 -2.01 -1.01 -7.11
N VAL A 68 -0.97 -1.05 -6.27
CA VAL A 68 0.24 -1.81 -6.57
C VAL A 68 -0.02 -3.32 -6.53
N LEU A 69 -0.81 -3.80 -5.56
CA LEU A 69 -1.13 -5.22 -5.45
C LEU A 69 -1.91 -5.73 -6.66
N ILE A 70 -2.93 -5.00 -7.11
CA ILE A 70 -3.70 -5.31 -8.32
C ILE A 70 -2.78 -5.35 -9.56
N THR A 71 -1.77 -4.49 -9.60
CA THR A 71 -0.78 -4.50 -10.68
C THR A 71 0.10 -5.76 -10.61
N LEU A 72 0.56 -6.12 -9.42
CA LEU A 72 1.52 -7.22 -9.22
C LEU A 72 0.89 -8.62 -9.25
N GLU A 73 -0.42 -8.76 -8.99
CA GLU A 73 -1.12 -10.05 -9.05
C GLU A 73 -1.40 -10.53 -10.49
N GLY A 74 -1.03 -9.74 -11.50
CA GLY A 74 -1.10 -10.15 -12.90
C GLY A 74 -0.10 -11.26 -13.26
N ASP A 75 -0.23 -11.80 -14.47
CA ASP A 75 0.56 -12.94 -14.96
C ASP A 75 1.53 -12.58 -16.10
N GLY A 76 1.76 -11.29 -16.31
CA GLY A 76 2.64 -10.76 -17.35
C GLY A 76 2.12 -10.94 -18.78
N GLN A 77 0.90 -11.47 -18.99
CA GLN A 77 0.38 -11.70 -20.33
C GLN A 77 -0.25 -10.43 -20.92
N GLN A 78 0.11 -10.14 -22.17
CA GLN A 78 -0.50 -9.07 -22.94
C GLN A 78 -1.95 -9.42 -23.30
N ARG A 79 -2.87 -8.55 -22.92
CA ARG A 79 -4.30 -8.68 -23.25
C ARG A 79 -4.87 -7.34 -23.64
N LYS A 80 -5.90 -7.37 -24.50
CA LYS A 80 -6.75 -6.20 -24.73
C LYS A 80 -7.57 -5.94 -23.47
N ARG A 81 -7.35 -4.80 -22.83
CA ARG A 81 -7.99 -4.39 -21.59
C ARG A 81 -9.21 -3.51 -21.87
N LYS A 82 -9.88 -3.07 -20.81
CA LYS A 82 -10.94 -2.06 -20.90
C LYS A 82 -10.40 -0.85 -21.67
N GLU A 83 -11.24 -0.18 -22.44
CA GLU A 83 -10.84 0.96 -23.30
C GLU A 83 -9.92 0.61 -24.48
N GLY A 84 -9.62 -0.68 -24.68
CA GLY A 84 -9.02 -1.17 -25.92
C GLY A 84 -7.49 -1.13 -25.98
N TYR A 85 -6.80 -0.63 -24.95
CA TYR A 85 -5.34 -0.71 -24.88
C TYR A 85 -4.86 -2.15 -24.67
N ILE A 86 -3.67 -2.46 -25.19
CA ILE A 86 -3.00 -3.74 -24.98
C ILE A 86 -2.00 -3.54 -23.84
N GLY A 87 -2.16 -4.31 -22.76
CA GLY A 87 -1.30 -4.19 -21.58
C GLY A 87 -1.09 -5.52 -20.87
N ALA A 88 0.08 -5.65 -20.28
CA ALA A 88 0.45 -6.71 -19.35
C ALA A 88 0.57 -6.12 -17.94
N TYR A 89 0.25 -6.94 -16.93
CA TYR A 89 0.33 -6.62 -15.51
C TYR A 89 1.03 -7.78 -14.81
N GLY A 90 1.75 -7.51 -13.73
CA GLY A 90 2.53 -8.52 -13.00
C GLY A 90 3.81 -8.89 -13.73
N CYS A 91 4.32 -7.98 -14.55
CA CYS A 91 5.62 -8.15 -15.16
C CYS A 91 6.69 -7.96 -14.10
N LEU A 92 7.84 -8.62 -14.27
CA LEU A 92 8.88 -8.65 -13.26
C LEU A 92 9.39 -7.24 -12.90
N TRP A 93 9.49 -6.36 -13.90
CA TRP A 93 9.87 -4.95 -13.70
C TRP A 93 8.86 -4.17 -12.86
N ASP A 94 7.57 -4.54 -12.85
CA ASP A 94 6.54 -3.83 -12.08
C ASP A 94 6.82 -3.91 -10.57
N THR A 95 7.55 -4.94 -10.11
CA THR A 95 7.89 -5.11 -8.69
C THR A 95 8.69 -3.92 -8.14
N LEU A 96 9.79 -3.56 -8.80
CA LEU A 96 10.62 -2.46 -8.35
C LEU A 96 9.85 -1.14 -8.44
N LEU A 97 9.16 -0.90 -9.56
CA LEU A 97 8.34 0.29 -9.78
C LEU A 97 7.27 0.44 -8.69
N GLY A 98 6.64 -0.67 -8.29
CA GLY A 98 5.63 -0.70 -7.24
C GLY A 98 6.21 -0.32 -5.87
N TYR A 99 7.40 -0.83 -5.53
CA TYR A 99 8.07 -0.44 -4.28
C TYR A 99 8.46 1.03 -4.26
N GLU A 100 9.06 1.54 -5.35
CA GLU A 100 9.44 2.95 -5.49
C GLU A 100 8.23 3.87 -5.31
N TYR A 101 7.13 3.55 -5.99
CA TYR A 101 5.88 4.27 -5.85
C TYR A 101 5.37 4.27 -4.41
N LEU A 102 5.32 3.10 -3.76
CA LEU A 102 4.81 3.00 -2.39
C LEU A 102 5.70 3.74 -1.39
N LEU A 103 7.02 3.53 -1.43
CA LEU A 103 7.95 4.22 -0.54
C LEU A 103 7.82 5.74 -0.68
N GLY A 104 7.80 6.25 -1.91
CA GLY A 104 7.61 7.68 -2.18
C GLY A 104 6.29 8.22 -1.64
N LYS A 105 5.17 7.51 -1.82
CA LYS A 105 3.87 7.92 -1.25
C LYS A 105 3.90 7.98 0.26
N ILE A 106 4.49 6.98 0.90
CA ILE A 106 4.53 6.88 2.36
C ILE A 106 5.47 7.93 2.96
N GLU A 107 6.53 8.31 2.27
CA GLU A 107 7.38 9.43 2.68
C GLU A 107 6.64 10.76 2.67
N VAL A 108 5.78 11.00 1.69
CA VAL A 108 4.88 12.16 1.69
C VAL A 108 3.94 12.14 2.89
N TYR A 109 3.29 11.01 3.19
CA TYR A 109 2.44 10.89 4.39
C TYR A 109 3.23 11.07 5.69
N LYS A 110 4.44 10.53 5.79
CA LYS A 110 5.34 10.71 6.94
C LYS A 110 5.70 12.17 7.17
N ALA A 111 6.08 12.89 6.12
CA ALA A 111 6.44 14.31 6.21
C ALA A 111 5.24 15.17 6.64
N ALA A 112 4.04 14.83 6.18
CA ALA A 112 2.80 15.53 6.51
C ALA A 112 2.07 14.98 7.74
N ALA A 113 2.65 14.05 8.51
CA ALA A 113 1.96 13.31 9.57
C ALA A 113 1.24 14.21 10.60
N HIS A 114 1.81 15.38 10.91
CA HIS A 114 1.26 16.37 11.83
C HIS A 114 -0.07 17.00 11.39
N ARG A 115 -0.43 16.88 10.11
CA ARG A 115 -1.63 17.49 9.52
C ARG A 115 -2.85 16.57 9.53
N TYR A 116 -2.65 15.30 9.88
CA TYR A 116 -3.70 14.29 9.80
C TYR A 116 -4.39 14.06 11.14
N PRO A 117 -5.63 13.53 11.15
CA PRO A 117 -6.30 13.10 12.37
C PRO A 117 -5.44 12.17 13.20
N ASP A 118 -5.46 12.38 14.52
CA ASP A 118 -4.67 11.63 15.50
C ASP A 118 -3.16 11.52 15.17
N PRO A 119 -2.44 12.66 15.12
CA PRO A 119 -1.08 12.72 14.59
C PRO A 119 -0.08 11.77 15.26
N GLU A 120 -0.19 11.58 16.58
CA GLU A 120 0.74 10.75 17.35
C GLU A 120 0.63 9.27 16.93
N HIS A 121 -0.59 8.74 16.89
CA HIS A 121 -0.83 7.37 16.44
C HIS A 121 -0.55 7.22 14.94
N PHE A 122 -0.99 8.18 14.11
CA PHE A 122 -0.76 8.11 12.67
C PHE A 122 0.73 8.09 12.34
N LYS A 123 1.52 8.96 12.98
CA LYS A 123 2.98 9.02 12.81
C LYS A 123 3.64 7.69 13.16
N VAL A 124 3.22 7.02 14.23
CA VAL A 124 3.77 5.70 14.58
C VAL A 124 3.41 4.68 13.49
N ASN A 125 2.14 4.60 13.11
CA ASN A 125 1.64 3.62 12.16
C ASN A 125 2.26 3.77 10.76
N ILE A 126 2.35 5.00 10.24
CA ILE A 126 2.92 5.25 8.91
C ILE A 126 4.43 4.96 8.89
N ASN A 127 5.14 5.19 10.00
CA ASN A 127 6.55 4.81 10.12
C ASN A 127 6.74 3.29 10.16
N LEU A 128 5.87 2.56 10.86
CA LEU A 128 5.90 1.09 10.87
C LEU A 128 5.61 0.54 9.46
N TYR A 129 4.67 1.13 8.75
CA TYR A 129 4.36 0.78 7.37
C TYR A 129 5.58 1.00 6.46
N TRP A 130 6.21 2.18 6.51
CA TRP A 130 7.44 2.46 5.76
C TRP A 130 8.56 1.48 6.10
N LYS A 131 8.81 1.20 7.39
CA LYS A 131 9.84 0.24 7.81
C LYS A 131 9.60 -1.15 7.23
N LYS A 132 8.34 -1.59 7.18
CA LYS A 132 7.97 -2.88 6.61
C LYS A 132 8.20 -2.91 5.11
N LEU A 133 7.82 -1.86 4.37
CA LEU A 133 8.11 -1.74 2.94
C LEU A 133 9.62 -1.74 2.68
N ASN A 134 10.36 -0.87 3.37
CA ASN A 134 11.80 -0.76 3.21
C ASN A 134 12.52 -2.08 3.49
N LYS A 135 12.08 -2.83 4.51
CA LYS A 135 12.61 -4.17 4.80
C LYS A 135 12.59 -5.11 3.59
N TYR A 136 11.51 -5.09 2.79
CA TYR A 136 11.43 -5.96 1.62
C TYR A 136 12.05 -5.33 0.38
N TYR A 137 11.97 -4.01 0.25
CA TYR A 137 12.66 -3.27 -0.80
C TYR A 137 14.16 -3.52 -0.78
N SER A 138 14.80 -3.46 0.39
CA SER A 138 16.24 -3.76 0.52
C SER A 138 16.61 -5.21 0.18
N ARG A 139 15.63 -6.12 0.06
CA ARG A 139 15.90 -7.50 -0.37
C ARG A 139 15.88 -7.67 -1.89
N LEU A 140 15.49 -6.65 -2.65
CA LEU A 140 15.59 -6.70 -4.11
C LEU A 140 17.05 -6.81 -4.57
N ASP A 141 17.99 -6.26 -3.78
CA ASP A 141 19.44 -6.43 -3.99
C ASP A 141 19.89 -7.90 -3.91
N GLU A 142 19.20 -8.73 -3.10
CA GLU A 142 19.48 -10.16 -3.00
C GLU A 142 19.09 -10.91 -4.29
N THR A 143 18.25 -10.31 -5.15
CA THR A 143 17.76 -10.92 -6.39
C THR A 143 17.89 -9.94 -7.56
N PRO A 144 19.07 -9.86 -8.21
CA PRO A 144 19.39 -8.89 -9.27
C PRO A 144 18.43 -8.88 -10.48
N VAL A 145 17.61 -9.92 -10.62
CA VAL A 145 16.65 -10.08 -11.72
C VAL A 145 15.67 -8.90 -11.82
N TYR A 146 15.33 -8.24 -10.72
CA TYR A 146 14.44 -7.07 -10.75
C TYR A 146 15.09 -5.87 -11.45
N TYR A 147 16.40 -5.65 -11.24
CA TYR A 147 17.16 -4.63 -11.96
C TYR A 147 17.39 -5.03 -13.42
N ALA A 148 17.72 -6.30 -13.66
CA ALA A 148 17.92 -6.85 -14.98
C ALA A 148 16.63 -6.89 -15.83
N ALA A 149 15.45 -6.81 -15.21
CA ALA A 149 14.17 -6.67 -15.92
C ALA A 149 13.96 -5.24 -16.45
N ILE A 150 14.52 -4.22 -15.79
CA ILE A 150 14.33 -2.81 -16.12
C ILE A 150 15.44 -2.28 -17.04
N ALA A 151 16.70 -2.64 -16.77
CA ALA A 151 17.87 -2.17 -17.53
C ALA A 151 17.78 -2.39 -19.06
N PRO A 152 17.26 -3.53 -19.57
CA PRO A 152 17.05 -3.75 -21.00
C PRO A 152 15.65 -3.32 -21.48
N HIS A 153 14.74 -2.90 -20.58
CA HIS A 153 13.37 -2.56 -20.95
C HIS A 153 13.34 -1.31 -21.85
N PRO A 154 12.77 -1.37 -23.07
CA PRO A 154 12.89 -0.30 -24.06
C PRO A 154 12.44 1.09 -23.59
N ALA A 155 11.44 1.15 -22.70
CA ALA A 155 10.88 2.39 -22.19
C ALA A 155 11.57 2.94 -20.92
N TYR A 156 12.30 2.09 -20.18
CA TYR A 156 12.91 2.49 -18.89
C TYR A 156 14.43 2.63 -19.03
N ARG A 157 15.09 1.49 -19.30
CA ARG A 157 16.55 1.39 -19.42
C ARG A 157 17.26 1.90 -18.15
N TRP A 158 18.55 2.21 -18.27
CA TRP A 158 19.30 2.86 -17.19
C TRP A 158 18.79 4.26 -16.83
N GLY A 159 18.13 4.95 -17.77
CA GLY A 159 17.56 6.28 -17.54
C GLY A 159 16.56 6.31 -16.40
N TYR A 160 15.74 5.26 -16.24
CA TYR A 160 14.83 5.16 -15.09
C TYR A 160 15.55 5.24 -13.74
N PHE A 161 16.65 4.52 -13.59
CA PHE A 161 17.43 4.53 -12.35
C PHE A 161 18.14 5.88 -12.16
N GLU A 162 18.63 6.49 -13.23
CA GLU A 162 19.28 7.80 -13.21
C GLU A 162 18.29 8.91 -12.79
N ASP A 163 17.02 8.79 -13.15
CA ASP A 163 15.96 9.71 -12.74
C ASP A 163 15.49 9.47 -11.30
N VAL A 164 15.17 8.22 -10.95
CA VAL A 164 14.58 7.88 -9.64
C VAL A 164 15.60 7.91 -8.51
N TRP A 165 16.85 7.56 -8.80
CA TRP A 165 17.96 7.55 -7.84
C TRP A 165 18.97 8.67 -8.10
N ALA A 166 18.49 9.83 -8.59
CA ALA A 166 19.34 10.96 -8.94
C ALA A 166 20.23 11.43 -7.76
N ASP A 167 19.77 11.27 -6.52
CA ASP A 167 20.52 11.60 -5.29
C ASP A 167 21.33 10.42 -4.71
N ARG A 168 21.30 9.25 -5.36
CA ARG A 168 21.95 7.98 -4.93
C ARG A 168 22.79 7.36 -6.05
N PRO A 169 23.87 8.02 -6.52
CA PRO A 169 24.72 7.48 -7.58
C PRO A 169 25.36 6.13 -7.23
N ASP A 170 25.60 5.88 -5.94
CA ASP A 170 26.09 4.61 -5.41
C ASP A 170 25.10 3.45 -5.62
N TRP A 171 23.79 3.72 -5.55
CA TRP A 171 22.75 2.71 -5.80
C TRP A 171 22.70 2.35 -7.28
N ILE A 172 22.81 3.34 -8.17
CA ILE A 172 22.88 3.11 -9.61
C ILE A 172 24.09 2.23 -9.96
N GLN A 173 25.26 2.54 -9.37
CA GLN A 173 26.47 1.75 -9.58
C GLN A 173 26.30 0.31 -9.06
N THR A 174 25.69 0.15 -7.90
CA THR A 174 25.38 -1.17 -7.32
C THR A 174 24.48 -1.98 -8.26
N ALA A 175 23.38 -1.40 -8.75
CA ALA A 175 22.50 -2.07 -9.70
C ALA A 175 23.21 -2.43 -11.01
N LYS A 176 24.05 -1.55 -11.56
CA LYS A 176 24.88 -1.85 -12.75
C LYS A 176 25.78 -3.06 -12.51
N SER A 177 26.49 -3.10 -11.38
CA SER A 177 27.34 -4.23 -11.02
C SER A 177 26.56 -5.53 -10.83
N LEU A 178 25.41 -5.50 -10.15
CA LEU A 178 24.57 -6.68 -9.94
C LEU A 178 24.01 -7.26 -11.26
N VAL A 179 23.60 -6.39 -12.20
CA VAL A 179 23.12 -6.82 -13.51
C VAL A 179 24.26 -7.41 -14.36
N GLU A 180 25.44 -6.80 -14.30
CA GLU A 180 26.63 -7.33 -15.00
C GLU A 180 27.05 -8.69 -14.44
N GLU A 181 27.11 -8.85 -13.12
CA GLU A 181 27.43 -10.11 -12.46
C GLU A 181 26.43 -11.21 -12.82
N LEU A 182 25.13 -10.89 -12.82
CA LEU A 182 24.08 -11.83 -13.24
C LEU A 182 24.30 -12.28 -14.70
N TYR A 183 24.62 -11.35 -15.60
CA TYR A 183 24.88 -11.67 -17.00
C TYR A 183 26.10 -12.57 -17.16
N ARG A 184 27.23 -12.21 -16.54
CA ARG A 184 28.48 -12.98 -16.58
C ARG A 184 28.33 -14.38 -15.99
N SER A 185 27.54 -14.52 -14.92
CA SER A 185 27.37 -15.80 -14.23
C SER A 185 26.45 -16.77 -14.97
N TYR A 186 25.37 -16.28 -15.60
CA TYR A 186 24.31 -17.14 -16.13
C TYR A 186 24.15 -17.13 -17.65
N TYR A 187 24.64 -16.10 -18.34
CA TYR A 187 24.39 -15.91 -19.77
C TYR A 187 25.67 -15.97 -20.61
N GLU A 188 26.75 -15.32 -20.18
CA GLU A 188 28.03 -15.34 -20.91
C GLU A 188 28.57 -16.75 -21.17
N PRO A 189 28.59 -17.70 -20.20
CA PRO A 189 29.09 -19.06 -20.43
C PRO A 189 28.19 -19.86 -21.39
N ARG A 190 26.88 -19.55 -21.43
CA ARG A 190 25.90 -20.23 -22.30
C ARG A 190 25.98 -19.77 -23.75
N ILE A 191 26.55 -18.60 -24.00
CA ILE A 191 26.81 -18.09 -25.35
C ILE A 191 28.00 -18.84 -25.95
N ILE A 192 29.01 -19.15 -25.12
CA ILE A 192 30.25 -19.82 -25.54
C ILE A 192 30.06 -21.34 -25.68
N SER A 193 29.12 -21.95 -24.94
CA SER A 193 28.87 -23.41 -25.00
C SER A 193 27.92 -23.85 -26.13
N ARG A 194 27.68 -23.02 -27.15
CA ARG A 194 26.88 -23.34 -28.33
C ARG A 194 27.79 -23.63 -29.54
N ASP A 195 28.66 -24.62 -29.38
CA ASP A 195 29.36 -25.36 -30.43
C ASP A 195 29.11 -26.87 -30.18
#